data_AF-A0A5K1C115-F1
#
_entry.id   AF-A0A5K1C115-F1
#
_cell.length_a   1.000
_cell.length_b   1.000
_cell.length_c   1.000
_cell.angle_alpha   90.00
_cell.angle_beta   90.00
_cell.angle_gamma   90.00
#
_symmetry.space_group_name_H-M   'P 1'
#
loop_
_entity.id
_entity.type
_entity.pdbx_description
1 polymer ?
#
loop_
_entity_poly.entity_id
_entity_poly.type
_entity_poly.pdbx_seq_one_letter_code
_entity_poly.pdbx_strand_id
1 'polypeptide(L)' 'MSISLTVMTFNLLEDQQADSPNAWEKRRDLCISVVTSYSPTIICTQQ' A
#
# COMPACT_ATOMS: atom_id res chain seq x y z
N MET A 1 17.08 -21.32 -15.64
CA MET A 1 16.57 -20.70 -14.40
C MET A 1 15.42 -19.79 -14.80
N SER A 2 14.23 -19.99 -14.27
CA SER A 2 13.10 -19.09 -14.50
C SER A 2 13.12 -18.03 -13.40
N ILE A 3 13.17 -16.75 -13.77
CA ILE A 3 13.02 -15.64 -12.82
C ILE A 3 11.52 -15.37 -12.71
N SER A 4 11.00 -15.40 -11.49
CA SER A 4 9.63 -14.97 -11.20
C SER A 4 9.67 -13.54 -10.67
N LEU A 5 8.79 -12.69 -11.20
CA LEU A 5 8.66 -11.29 -10.79
C LEU A 5 7.24 -11.08 -10.25
N THR A 6 7.15 -10.56 -9.03
CA THR A 6 5.88 -10.17 -8.39
C THR A 6 5.71 -8.66 -8.42
N VAL A 7 4.57 -8.19 -8.92
CA VAL A 7 4.26 -6.77 -9.06
C VAL A 7 2.95 -6.47 -8.34
N MET A 8 2.93 -5.39 -7.56
CA MET A 8 1.74 -4.87 -6.88
C MET A 8 1.44 -3.46 -7.38
N THR A 9 0.18 -3.19 -7.68
CA THR A 9 -0.35 -1.83 -7.85
C THR A 9 -1.25 -1.52 -6.66
N PHE A 10 -0.99 -0.41 -5.96
CA PHE A 10 -1.71 -0.10 -4.72
C PHE A 10 -1.99 1.39 -4.60
N ASN A 11 -3.27 1.76 -4.76
CA ASN A 11 -3.71 3.12 -4.52
C ASN A 11 -3.72 3.38 -3.01
N LEU A 12 -2.97 4.39 -2.58
CA LEU A 12 -2.81 4.71 -1.18
C LEU A 12 -3.91 5.64 -0.67
N LEU A 13 -4.90 6.01 -1.48
CA LEU A 13 -5.95 6.99 -1.23
C LEU A 13 -5.37 8.37 -0.84
N GLU A 14 -5.94 9.45 -1.36
CA GLU A 14 -5.54 10.78 -0.90
C GLU A 14 -5.76 10.94 0.61
N ASP A 15 -4.92 11.75 1.25
CA ASP A 15 -5.11 11.99 2.68
C ASP A 15 -6.43 12.73 2.92
N GLN A 16 -7.08 12.39 4.03
CA GLN A 16 -8.33 13.01 4.46
C GLN A 16 -8.06 13.84 5.71
N GLN A 17 -9.03 14.67 6.07
CA GLN A 17 -8.97 15.46 7.30
C GLN A 17 -8.72 14.55 8.52
N ALA A 18 -7.98 15.06 9.52
CA ALA A 18 -7.48 14.26 10.65
C ALA A 18 -8.59 13.60 11.51
N ASP A 19 -9.77 14.21 11.53
CA ASP A 19 -10.97 13.68 12.18
C ASP A 19 -11.62 12.53 11.39
N SER A 20 -11.42 12.47 10.07
CA SER A 20 -11.90 11.37 9.23
C SER A 20 -11.41 10.01 9.75
N PRO A 21 -12.26 8.97 9.74
CA PRO A 21 -11.82 7.61 10.03
C PRO A 21 -10.77 7.11 9.02
N ASN A 22 -10.71 7.69 7.82
CA ASN A 22 -9.80 7.30 6.76
C ASN A 22 -8.58 8.24 6.61
N ALA A 23 -8.31 9.08 7.61
CA ALA A 23 -7.07 9.86 7.66
C ALA A 23 -5.85 8.93 7.56
N TRP A 24 -4.81 9.36 6.83
CA TRP A 24 -3.62 8.55 6.55
C TRP A 24 -2.98 7.98 7.82
N GLU A 25 -2.87 8.80 8.86
CA GLU A 25 -2.28 8.41 10.15
C GLU A 25 -2.97 7.21 10.80
N LYS A 26 -4.27 6.99 10.54
CA LYS A 26 -5.04 5.87 11.09
C LYS A 26 -4.92 4.58 10.26
N ARG A 27 -4.44 4.66 9.02
CA ARG A 27 -4.46 3.55 8.04
C ARG A 27 -3.10 3.19 7.47
N ARG A 28 -2.05 4.02 7.64
CA ARG A 28 -0.72 3.76 7.09
C ARG A 28 -0.15 2.40 7.52
N ASP A 29 -0.36 2.00 8.77
CA ASP A 29 0.14 0.74 9.31
C ASP A 29 -0.56 -0.46 8.65
N LEU A 30 -1.84 -0.31 8.31
CA LEU A 30 -2.60 -1.30 7.56
C LEU A 30 -2.08 -1.42 6.11
N CYS A 31 -1.83 -0.28 5.44
CA CYS A 31 -1.25 -0.28 4.10
C CYS A 31 0.12 -0.99 4.07
N ILE A 32 0.97 -0.74 5.07
CA ILE A 32 2.26 -1.42 5.22
C ILE A 32 2.07 -2.92 5.46
N SER A 33 1.11 -3.31 6.32
CA SER A 33 0.79 -4.71 6.59
C SER A 33 0.37 -5.46 5.32
N VAL A 34 -0.45 -4.83 4.46
CA VAL A 34 -0.85 -5.42 3.17
C VAL A 34 0.38 -5.63 2.28
N VAL A 35 1.21 -4.61 2.08
CA VAL A 35 2.40 -4.71 1.23
C VAL A 35 3.35 -5.80 1.72
N THR A 36 3.63 -5.83 3.03
CA THR A 36 4.55 -6.79 3.63
C THR A 36 4.01 -8.22 3.57
N SER A 37 2.69 -8.41 3.75
CA SER A 37 2.04 -9.73 3.67
C SER A 37 2.17 -10.38 2.29
N TYR A 38 2.16 -9.58 1.21
CA TYR A 38 2.30 -10.09 -0.16
C TYR A 38 3.74 -10.03 -0.69
N SER A 39 4.64 -9.30 -0.01
CA SER A 39 6.07 -9.19 -0.34
C SER A 39 6.36 -9.05 -1.86
N PRO A 40 5.73 -8.08 -2.56
CA PRO A 40 5.97 -7.88 -3.98
C PRO A 40 7.40 -7.40 -4.24
N THR A 41 7.96 -7.78 -5.40
CA THR A 41 9.30 -7.33 -5.83
C THR A 41 9.28 -5.87 -6.28
N ILE A 42 8.20 -5.46 -6.94
CA ILE A 42 7.97 -4.09 -7.42
C ILE A 42 6.60 -3.61 -6.94
N ILE A 43 6.54 -2.38 -6.43
CA ILE A 43 5.31 -1.72 -5.99
C ILE A 43 5.14 -0.43 -6.78
N CYS A 44 3.97 -0.26 -7.37
CA CYS A 44 3.53 0.98 -8.02
C CYS A 44 2.37 1.58 -7.21
N THR A 45 2.55 2.80 -6.70
CA THR A 45 1.51 3.49 -5.90
C THR A 45 0.77 4.54 -6.71
N GLN A 46 -0.49 4.79 -6.36
CA GLN A 46 -1.31 5.89 -6.91
C GLN A 46 -1.94 6.72 -5.78
N GLN A 47 -2.41 7.92 -6.12
CA GLN A 47 -3.37 8.72 -5.35
C GLN A 47 -4.59 8.99 -6.24
#